data_AF-A0A937V2L7-F1
#
_entry.id   AF-A0A937V2L7-F1
#
_cell.length_a   1.000
_cell.length_b   1.000
_cell.length_c   1.000
_cell.angle_alpha   90.00
_cell.angle_beta   90.00
_cell.angle_gamma   90.00
#
_symmetry.space_group_name_H-M   'P 1'
#
loop_
_entity.id
_entity.type
_entity.pdbx_description
1 polymer ?
#
loop_
_entity_poly.entity_id
_entity_poly.type
_entity_poly.pdbx_seq_one_letter_code
_entity_poly.pdbx_strand_id
1 'polypeptide(L)'
;MKLPKLAWFTAYAGLVLLAFQYTSPGWTDLPPAMQMGEQFVGTWQVELGDQTGMIVITPTGQVYILNKTAQGEMKAIEIGRVVQKLSPKATLPPNAKVTSLAERFIQQSIQAKQSEAKQYIGSMNRSEQAFFLETDRFTTSLNALGFGIKPETENYRYRIFLLHNPRANRPEFKKAVWSIALPKKPNLKSYAGVVWVTNITKTNEGTTATILCESNQPTAQIPPAPTFQVGENGLEANCPKGFSLLQLR
;
A
#
# COMPACT_ATOMS: atom_id res chain seq x y z
N MET A 1 -67.34 43.29 -28.69
CA MET A 1 -67.06 44.54 -27.96
C MET A 1 -67.17 44.25 -26.47
N LYS A 2 -66.03 44.06 -25.78
CA LYS A 2 -65.98 43.94 -24.32
C LYS A 2 -65.37 45.23 -23.78
N LEU A 3 -66.15 45.92 -22.95
CA LEU A 3 -65.75 47.07 -22.14
C LEU A 3 -65.19 46.62 -20.78
N PRO A 4 -64.52 47.51 -20.02
CA PRO A 4 -63.35 47.15 -19.24
C PRO A 4 -63.48 47.35 -17.72
N LYS A 5 -62.41 46.92 -17.03
CA LYS A 5 -61.76 47.49 -15.83
C LYS A 5 -62.37 47.32 -14.42
N LEU A 6 -61.39 47.36 -13.48
CA LEU A 6 -61.39 47.49 -12.02
C LEU A 6 -61.46 46.17 -11.23
N ALA A 7 -60.53 45.78 -10.35
CA ALA A 7 -59.60 46.40 -9.38
C ALA A 7 -60.07 46.19 -7.93
N TRP A 8 -59.17 45.56 -7.16
CA TRP A 8 -59.01 45.58 -5.70
C TRP A 8 -59.87 44.66 -4.81
N PHE A 9 -59.16 43.73 -4.16
CA PHE A 9 -59.11 43.38 -2.72
C PHE A 9 -60.37 43.16 -1.87
N THR A 10 -60.22 42.19 -0.95
CA THR A 10 -61.04 41.79 0.22
C THR A 10 -62.19 40.81 -0.06
N ALA A 11 -62.06 39.53 0.30
CA ALA A 11 -62.29 38.92 1.62
C ALA A 11 -63.78 39.01 2.02
N TYR A 12 -64.51 37.97 2.42
CA TYR A 12 -64.21 36.58 2.75
C TYR A 12 -65.55 35.82 2.63
N ALA A 13 -65.48 34.61 2.12
CA ALA A 13 -66.58 33.65 2.11
C ALA A 13 -66.82 33.13 3.52
N GLY A 14 -68.08 33.15 3.98
CA GLY A 14 -68.52 32.28 5.04
C GLY A 14 -69.08 31.00 4.42
N LEU A 15 -68.39 29.88 4.61
CA LEU A 15 -69.05 28.57 4.68
C LEU A 15 -68.12 27.54 5.35
N VAL A 16 -68.67 27.01 6.43
CA VAL A 16 -68.13 26.04 7.37
C VAL A 16 -67.90 24.69 6.67
N LEU A 17 -66.70 24.14 6.78
CA LEU A 17 -66.45 22.70 6.60
C LEU A 17 -65.38 22.23 7.60
N LEU A 18 -65.87 21.48 8.59
CA LEU A 18 -65.25 20.39 9.36
C LEU A 18 -63.72 20.42 9.57
N ALA A 19 -63.34 20.72 10.82
CA ALA A 19 -61.99 20.54 11.33
C ALA A 19 -61.62 19.04 11.39
N PHE A 20 -60.60 18.64 10.62
CA PHE A 20 -59.74 17.51 10.95
C PHE A 20 -58.80 17.95 12.09
N GLN A 21 -58.92 17.33 13.26
CA GLN A 21 -57.91 17.50 14.31
C GLN A 21 -56.67 16.66 13.95
N TYR A 22 -55.62 17.38 13.53
CA TYR A 22 -54.25 16.90 13.51
C TYR A 22 -53.79 16.60 14.94
N THR A 23 -53.45 15.35 15.23
CA THR A 23 -52.49 15.03 16.29
C THR A 23 -51.18 14.64 15.59
N SER A 24 -50.12 15.32 15.99
CA SER A 24 -48.76 15.16 15.44
C SER A 24 -48.25 13.72 15.58
N PRO A 25 -47.71 13.08 14.53
CA PRO A 25 -47.00 11.83 14.70
C PRO A 25 -45.64 12.14 15.33
N GLY A 26 -45.43 11.62 16.54
CA GLY A 26 -44.10 11.54 17.13
C GLY A 26 -43.20 10.70 16.23
N TRP A 27 -42.10 11.31 15.77
CA TRP A 27 -41.04 10.62 15.06
C TRP A 27 -40.25 9.76 16.05
N THR A 28 -40.63 8.50 16.19
CA THR A 28 -39.75 7.45 16.72
C THR A 28 -39.91 6.17 15.91
N ASP A 29 -39.75 6.27 14.59
CA ASP A 29 -39.47 5.09 13.77
C ASP A 29 -37.96 5.01 13.57
N LEU A 30 -37.26 4.56 14.63
CA LEU A 30 -36.06 3.77 14.41
C LEU A 30 -36.49 2.61 13.50
N PRO A 31 -35.77 2.32 12.40
CA PRO A 31 -36.14 1.22 11.54
C PRO A 31 -36.25 -0.05 12.41
N PRO A 32 -37.32 -0.86 12.24
CA PRO A 32 -37.47 -2.07 13.04
C PRO A 32 -36.19 -2.87 12.88
N ALA A 33 -35.56 -3.21 14.00
CA ALA A 33 -34.42 -4.11 14.02
C ALA A 33 -34.80 -5.31 13.16
N MET A 34 -34.14 -5.43 12.01
CA MET A 34 -34.42 -6.47 11.04
C MET A 34 -34.26 -7.80 11.78
N GLN A 35 -35.38 -8.46 12.07
CA GLN A 35 -35.37 -9.78 12.70
C GLN A 35 -34.76 -10.74 11.68
N MET A 36 -33.44 -10.89 11.75
CA MET A 36 -32.79 -12.01 11.08
C MET A 36 -33.43 -13.28 11.61
N GLY A 37 -33.88 -14.13 10.70
CA GLY A 37 -34.32 -15.48 11.07
C GLY A 37 -33.22 -16.13 11.91
N GLU A 38 -33.64 -16.86 12.96
CA GLU A 38 -32.81 -17.57 13.95
C GLU A 38 -31.70 -18.44 13.32
N GLN A 39 -31.77 -18.69 12.01
CA GLN A 39 -30.87 -19.52 11.23
C GLN A 39 -29.38 -19.12 11.27
N PHE A 40 -29.03 -17.83 11.49
CA PHE A 40 -27.61 -17.40 11.52
C PHE A 40 -27.13 -16.88 12.87
N VAL A 41 -28.06 -16.43 13.72
CA VAL A 41 -27.73 -15.94 15.07
C VAL A 41 -27.17 -17.11 15.87
N GLY A 42 -26.03 -16.89 16.51
CA GLY A 42 -25.40 -17.93 17.30
C GLY A 42 -23.90 -17.79 17.41
N THR A 43 -23.32 -18.71 18.18
CA THR A 43 -21.87 -18.88 18.30
C THR A 43 -21.48 -20.13 17.56
N TRP A 44 -20.64 -19.96 16.54
CA TRP A 44 -20.18 -21.02 15.66
C TRP A 44 -18.71 -21.29 15.98
N GLN A 45 -18.37 -22.50 16.38
CA GLN A 45 -16.97 -22.88 16.52
C GLN A 45 -16.38 -23.14 15.14
N VAL A 46 -15.18 -22.62 14.88
CA VAL A 46 -14.47 -22.77 13.62
C VAL A 46 -13.05 -23.24 13.86
N GLU A 47 -12.56 -24.11 12.98
CA GLU A 47 -11.17 -24.55 12.97
C GLU A 47 -10.32 -23.61 12.10
N LEU A 48 -9.19 -23.18 12.65
CA LEU A 48 -8.23 -22.26 12.04
C LEU A 48 -6.84 -22.91 12.11
N GLY A 49 -6.60 -23.91 11.27
CA GLY A 49 -5.42 -24.77 11.40
C GLY A 49 -5.51 -25.60 12.69
N ASP A 50 -4.50 -25.47 13.56
CA ASP A 50 -4.44 -26.21 14.84
C ASP A 50 -5.20 -25.52 16.00
N GLN A 51 -5.84 -24.37 15.72
CA GLN A 51 -6.58 -23.60 16.72
C GLN A 51 -8.09 -23.62 16.46
N THR A 52 -8.87 -23.50 17.53
CA THR A 52 -10.32 -23.30 17.46
C THR A 52 -10.66 -21.85 17.78
N GLY A 53 -11.35 -21.17 16.87
CA GLY A 53 -11.96 -19.86 17.11
C GLY A 53 -13.47 -19.98 17.25
N MET A 54 -14.12 -18.90 17.68
CA MET A 54 -15.58 -18.80 17.59
C MET A 54 -15.97 -17.61 16.74
N ILE A 55 -16.97 -17.78 15.89
CA ILE A 55 -17.65 -16.70 15.18
C ILE A 55 -18.98 -16.46 15.89
N VAL A 56 -19.23 -15.23 16.32
CA VAL A 56 -20.52 -14.83 16.90
C VAL A 56 -21.24 -13.95 15.91
N ILE A 57 -22.47 -14.31 15.58
CA ILE A 57 -23.39 -13.46 14.83
C ILE A 57 -24.50 -13.05 15.79
N THR A 58 -24.59 -11.74 16.08
CA THR A 58 -25.59 -11.21 17.01
C THR A 58 -26.95 -11.06 16.34
N PRO A 59 -28.05 -10.92 17.12
CA PRO A 59 -29.37 -10.59 16.58
C PRO A 59 -29.40 -9.30 15.75
N THR A 60 -28.52 -8.34 16.04
CA THR A 60 -28.38 -7.08 15.29
C THR A 60 -27.61 -7.23 13.97
N GLY A 61 -27.06 -8.42 13.72
CA GLY A 61 -26.27 -8.76 12.54
C GLY A 61 -24.78 -8.55 12.68
N GLN A 62 -24.27 -8.07 13.82
CA GLN A 62 -22.84 -7.87 14.01
C GLN A 62 -22.12 -9.21 14.06
N VAL A 63 -20.95 -9.27 13.42
CA VAL A 63 -20.13 -10.47 13.31
C VAL A 63 -18.82 -10.25 14.04
N TYR A 64 -18.54 -11.12 14.99
CA TYR A 64 -17.33 -11.11 15.79
C TYR A 64 -16.55 -12.40 15.61
N ILE A 65 -15.22 -12.29 15.59
CA ILE A 65 -14.33 -13.42 15.85
C ILE A 65 -13.90 -13.32 17.32
N LEU A 66 -14.15 -14.39 18.08
CA LEU A 66 -13.64 -14.54 19.43
C LEU A 66 -12.40 -15.43 19.41
N ASN A 67 -11.33 -14.93 20.03
CA ASN A 67 -10.15 -15.73 20.31
C ASN A 67 -9.94 -15.80 21.82
N LYS A 68 -9.67 -17.01 22.32
CA LYS A 68 -9.37 -17.27 23.73
C LYS A 68 -7.86 -17.16 23.91
N THR A 69 -7.42 -16.17 24.66
CA THR A 69 -6.00 -16.00 25.00
C THR A 69 -5.52 -17.12 25.95
N ALA A 70 -4.21 -17.32 26.03
CA ALA A 70 -3.61 -18.29 26.95
C ALA A 70 -3.94 -18.01 28.43
N GLN A 71 -4.27 -16.76 28.78
CA GLN A 71 -4.73 -16.38 30.12
C GLN A 71 -6.25 -16.58 30.35
N GLY A 72 -6.97 -17.10 29.35
CA GLY A 72 -8.42 -17.32 29.44
C GLY A 72 -9.28 -16.09 29.12
N GLU A 73 -8.68 -14.94 28.84
CA GLU A 73 -9.39 -13.74 28.39
C GLU A 73 -9.91 -13.91 26.96
N MET A 74 -11.17 -13.56 26.74
CA MET A 74 -11.84 -13.62 25.44
C MET A 74 -11.73 -12.27 24.74
N LYS A 75 -11.00 -12.22 23.63
CA LYS A 75 -10.92 -11.00 22.80
C LYS A 75 -11.85 -11.12 21.61
N ALA A 76 -12.73 -10.13 21.45
CA ALA A 76 -13.63 -10.01 20.32
C ALA A 76 -13.07 -9.05 19.28
N ILE A 77 -13.01 -9.49 18.02
CA ILE A 77 -12.67 -8.66 16.87
C ILE A 77 -13.92 -8.54 16.02
N GLU A 78 -14.47 -7.33 15.89
CA GLU A 78 -15.59 -7.06 14.97
C GLU A 78 -15.08 -7.11 13.53
N ILE A 79 -15.70 -7.95 12.70
CA ILE A 79 -15.33 -8.11 11.28
C ILE A 79 -16.38 -7.52 10.33
N GLY A 80 -17.55 -7.13 10.85
CA GLY A 80 -18.58 -6.43 10.08
C GLY A 80 -20.00 -6.78 10.52
N ARG A 81 -20.95 -6.58 9.60
CA ARG A 81 -22.37 -6.81 9.84
C ARG A 81 -23.00 -7.60 8.68
N VAL A 82 -23.78 -8.63 9.02
CA VAL A 82 -24.66 -9.33 8.08
C VAL A 82 -25.79 -8.39 7.68
N VAL A 83 -25.92 -8.13 6.38
CA VAL A 83 -26.96 -7.25 5.83
C VAL A 83 -28.13 -8.06 5.25
N GLN A 84 -27.84 -9.09 4.45
CA GLN A 84 -28.87 -9.99 3.91
C GLN A 84 -28.32 -11.38 3.60
N LYS A 85 -29.18 -12.40 3.68
CA LYS A 85 -28.89 -13.74 3.17
C LYS A 85 -29.06 -13.74 1.64
N LEU A 86 -28.00 -14.04 0.89
CA LEU A 86 -28.03 -14.04 -0.58
C LEU A 86 -28.42 -15.39 -1.19
N SER A 87 -28.16 -16.50 -0.51
CA SER A 87 -28.43 -17.85 -1.02
C SER A 87 -28.55 -18.86 0.12
N PRO A 88 -29.40 -19.90 -0.01
CA PRO A 88 -29.42 -21.04 0.91
C PRO A 88 -28.27 -22.05 0.65
N LYS A 89 -27.62 -22.00 -0.52
CA LYS A 89 -26.51 -22.89 -0.88
C LYS A 89 -25.18 -22.13 -0.80
N ALA A 90 -24.32 -22.52 0.12
CA ALA A 90 -23.00 -21.93 0.31
C ALA A 90 -21.95 -22.80 -0.40
N THR A 91 -21.53 -22.36 -1.57
CA THR A 91 -20.33 -22.89 -2.24
C THR A 91 -19.42 -21.72 -2.51
N LEU A 92 -18.13 -21.88 -2.18
CA LEU A 92 -17.13 -20.93 -2.67
C LEU A 92 -17.25 -20.86 -4.20
N PRO A 93 -17.28 -19.66 -4.79
CA PRO A 93 -17.22 -19.52 -6.23
C PRO A 93 -16.03 -20.33 -6.77
N PRO A 94 -16.15 -21.01 -7.93
CA PRO A 94 -15.07 -21.83 -8.47
C PRO A 94 -13.75 -21.06 -8.69
N ASN A 95 -13.83 -19.73 -8.83
CA ASN A 95 -12.72 -18.81 -9.00
C ASN A 95 -12.25 -18.13 -7.69
N ALA A 96 -12.80 -18.50 -6.54
CA ALA A 96 -12.40 -17.92 -5.26
C ALA A 96 -11.05 -18.48 -4.80
N LYS A 97 -10.04 -17.62 -4.72
CA LYS A 97 -8.73 -17.97 -4.15
C LYS A 97 -8.80 -17.89 -2.63
N VAL A 98 -8.80 -19.04 -1.97
CA VAL A 98 -8.67 -19.11 -0.51
C VAL A 98 -7.22 -18.79 -0.15
N THR A 99 -7.00 -17.80 0.72
CA THR A 99 -5.70 -17.51 1.33
C THR A 99 -5.89 -17.60 2.82
N SER A 100 -5.12 -18.46 3.48
CA SER A 100 -5.25 -18.63 4.93
C SER A 100 -4.81 -17.36 5.66
N LEU A 101 -5.33 -17.16 6.88
CA LEU A 101 -4.89 -16.04 7.72
C LEU A 101 -3.39 -16.12 8.02
N ALA A 102 -2.86 -17.33 8.20
CA ALA A 102 -1.43 -17.58 8.36
C ALA A 102 -0.63 -17.12 7.13
N GLU A 103 -1.07 -17.46 5.92
CA GLU A 103 -0.44 -16.99 4.67
C GLU A 103 -0.45 -15.46 4.57
N ARG A 104 -1.57 -14.81 4.93
CA ARG A 104 -1.68 -13.35 4.96
C ARG A 104 -0.63 -12.72 5.89
N PHE A 105 -0.47 -13.24 7.10
CA PHE A 105 0.53 -12.74 8.05
C PHE A 105 1.97 -12.97 7.58
N ILE A 106 2.25 -14.12 6.96
CA ILE A 106 3.57 -14.39 6.36
C ILE A 106 3.87 -13.37 5.25
N GLN A 107 2.92 -13.10 4.36
CA GLN A 107 3.10 -12.13 3.28
C GLN A 107 3.29 -10.71 3.83
N GLN A 108 2.50 -10.30 4.83
CA GLN A 108 2.68 -9.01 5.50
C GLN A 108 4.05 -8.89 6.17
N SER A 109 4.53 -9.94 6.84
CA SER A 109 5.86 -9.97 7.46
C SER A 109 6.97 -9.83 6.42
N ILE A 110 6.85 -10.51 5.27
CA ILE A 110 7.81 -10.40 4.16
C ILE A 110 7.81 -8.96 3.62
N GLN A 111 6.64 -8.38 3.35
CA GLN A 111 6.51 -7.02 2.84
C GLN A 111 7.10 -5.98 3.81
N ALA A 112 6.86 -6.13 5.12
CA ALA A 112 7.43 -5.27 6.14
C ALA A 112 8.97 -5.37 6.20
N LYS A 113 9.54 -6.56 6.07
CA LYS A 113 11.00 -6.73 6.00
C LYS A 113 11.58 -6.09 4.73
N GLN A 114 10.87 -6.19 3.61
CA GLN A 114 11.32 -5.63 2.33
C GLN A 114 11.21 -4.10 2.26
N SER A 115 10.29 -3.48 3.00
CA SER A 115 10.17 -2.02 3.03
C SER A 115 11.40 -1.36 3.65
N GLU A 116 12.05 -2.01 4.61
CA GLU A 116 13.33 -1.61 5.19
C GLU A 116 14.41 -1.42 4.10
N ALA A 117 14.61 -2.43 3.26
CA ALA A 117 15.61 -2.37 2.19
C ALA A 117 15.30 -1.28 1.16
N LYS A 118 14.03 -1.09 0.79
CA LYS A 118 13.60 -0.02 -0.12
C LYS A 118 13.94 1.36 0.46
N GLN A 119 13.63 1.58 1.74
CA GLN A 119 13.92 2.84 2.42
C GLN A 119 15.42 3.10 2.53
N TYR A 120 16.21 2.06 2.86
CA TYR A 120 17.67 2.18 2.98
C TYR A 120 18.31 2.49 1.63
N ILE A 121 17.94 1.77 0.55
CA ILE A 121 18.48 2.05 -0.79
C ILE A 121 18.05 3.43 -1.28
N GLY A 122 16.79 3.81 -1.09
CA GLY A 122 16.32 5.15 -1.45
C GLY A 122 17.06 6.26 -0.68
N SER A 123 17.39 6.01 0.59
CA SER A 123 18.20 6.94 1.40
C SER A 123 19.63 6.99 0.89
N MET A 124 20.29 5.84 0.65
CA MET A 124 21.63 5.78 0.06
C MET A 124 21.70 6.54 -1.26
N ASN A 125 20.69 6.40 -2.14
CA ASN A 125 20.66 7.12 -3.40
C ASN A 125 20.64 8.65 -3.19
N ARG A 126 19.76 9.15 -2.31
CA ARG A 126 19.71 10.58 -1.99
C ARG A 126 21.02 11.07 -1.35
N SER A 127 21.62 10.27 -0.49
CA SER A 127 22.89 10.59 0.16
C SER A 127 24.05 10.63 -0.83
N GLU A 128 24.12 9.71 -1.78
CA GLU A 128 25.13 9.73 -2.85
C GLU A 128 24.97 10.95 -3.74
N GLN A 129 23.72 11.37 -4.05
CA GLN A 129 23.48 12.61 -4.78
C GLN A 129 23.97 13.83 -3.98
N ALA A 130 23.66 13.92 -2.70
CA ALA A 130 24.12 15.01 -1.83
C ALA A 130 25.66 15.02 -1.70
N PHE A 131 26.26 13.86 -1.43
CA PHE A 131 27.71 13.71 -1.34
C PHE A 131 28.41 14.11 -2.63
N PHE A 132 27.82 13.77 -3.78
CA PHE A 132 28.33 14.20 -5.08
C PHE A 132 28.27 15.72 -5.26
N LEU A 133 27.17 16.36 -4.87
CA LEU A 133 27.02 17.82 -4.94
C LEU A 133 28.09 18.55 -4.11
N GLU A 134 28.51 17.97 -3.00
CA GLU A 134 29.52 18.55 -2.11
C GLU A 134 30.96 18.28 -2.55
N THR A 135 31.21 17.12 -3.17
CA THR A 135 32.59 16.60 -3.35
C THR A 135 32.99 16.30 -4.79
N ASP A 136 32.06 16.45 -5.73
CA ASP A 136 32.19 16.05 -7.14
C ASP A 136 32.70 14.61 -7.31
N ARG A 137 32.28 13.69 -6.42
CA ARG A 137 32.57 12.25 -6.52
C ARG A 137 31.52 11.44 -5.78
N PHE A 138 31.40 10.16 -6.12
CA PHE A 138 30.66 9.20 -5.31
C PHE A 138 31.58 8.52 -4.31
N THR A 139 30.98 7.86 -3.32
CA THR A 139 31.71 7.12 -2.29
C THR A 139 31.33 5.63 -2.31
N THR A 140 32.14 4.80 -1.66
CA THR A 140 31.76 3.44 -1.27
C THR A 140 31.57 3.29 0.23
N SER A 141 31.79 4.37 0.98
CA SER A 141 31.71 4.39 2.43
C SER A 141 30.31 4.75 2.88
N LEU A 142 29.59 3.78 3.45
CA LEU A 142 28.30 4.00 4.09
C LEU A 142 28.36 5.06 5.20
N ASN A 143 29.50 5.16 5.90
CA ASN A 143 29.70 6.17 6.94
C ASN A 143 29.78 7.59 6.36
N ALA A 144 30.36 7.74 5.15
CA ALA A 144 30.46 9.03 4.49
C ALA A 144 29.11 9.56 4.00
N LEU A 145 28.09 8.70 3.88
CA LEU A 145 26.75 9.09 3.45
C LEU A 145 25.96 9.85 4.51
N GLY A 146 26.36 9.84 5.79
CA GLY A 146 25.85 10.79 6.79
C GLY A 146 24.51 10.46 7.47
N PHE A 147 23.91 9.26 7.27
CA PHE A 147 22.57 8.93 7.79
C PHE A 147 22.49 7.71 8.72
N GLY A 148 23.61 7.25 9.29
CA GLY A 148 23.60 6.10 10.21
C GLY A 148 23.15 4.79 9.55
N ILE A 149 23.30 4.69 8.22
CA ILE A 149 22.98 3.48 7.46
C ILE A 149 23.95 2.38 7.87
N LYS A 150 23.43 1.39 8.60
CA LYS A 150 24.25 0.27 9.05
C LYS A 150 24.61 -0.63 7.86
N PRO A 151 25.85 -1.11 7.76
CA PRO A 151 26.23 -2.09 6.72
C PRO A 151 25.41 -3.38 6.77
N GLU A 152 24.91 -3.74 7.95
CA GLU A 152 23.99 -4.85 8.12
C GLU A 152 22.88 -4.52 9.09
N THR A 153 21.73 -5.10 8.83
CA THR A 153 20.58 -5.16 9.73
C THR A 153 20.23 -6.61 10.00
N GLU A 154 19.10 -6.83 10.68
CA GLU A 154 18.58 -8.18 10.87
C GLU A 154 18.21 -8.85 9.53
N ASN A 155 17.71 -8.07 8.56
CA ASN A 155 17.12 -8.59 7.34
C ASN A 155 18.03 -8.45 6.11
N TYR A 156 18.94 -7.47 6.08
CA TYR A 156 19.71 -7.13 4.89
C TYR A 156 21.18 -6.83 5.16
N ARG A 157 22.02 -7.00 4.13
CA ARG A 157 23.39 -6.50 4.04
C ARG A 157 23.48 -5.49 2.91
N TYR A 158 24.14 -4.38 3.17
CA TYR A 158 24.26 -3.26 2.25
C TYR A 158 25.69 -3.12 1.76
N ARG A 159 25.84 -2.93 0.45
CA ARG A 159 27.15 -2.72 -0.18
C ARG A 159 27.05 -1.66 -1.25
N ILE A 160 28.13 -0.91 -1.41
CA ILE A 160 28.25 0.13 -2.43
C ILE A 160 29.41 -0.23 -3.35
N PHE A 161 29.19 -0.11 -4.65
CA PHE A 161 30.18 -0.34 -5.69
C PHE A 161 30.30 0.91 -6.55
N LEU A 162 31.53 1.35 -6.78
CA LEU A 162 31.80 2.33 -7.82
C LEU A 162 31.77 1.62 -9.17
N LEU A 163 30.99 2.16 -10.09
CA LEU A 163 30.99 1.73 -11.48
C LEU A 163 32.08 2.52 -12.19
N HIS A 164 33.30 2.01 -12.12
CA HIS A 164 34.42 2.53 -12.89
C HIS A 164 34.38 2.02 -14.33
N ASN A 165 34.81 2.88 -15.24
CA ASN A 165 34.85 2.60 -16.66
C ASN A 165 35.97 1.57 -17.02
N PRO A 166 35.65 0.41 -17.62
CA PRO A 166 36.67 -0.51 -18.15
C PRO A 166 37.29 -0.02 -19.47
N ARG A 167 36.76 1.04 -20.09
CA ARG A 167 37.17 1.59 -21.40
C ARG A 167 37.35 3.10 -21.30
N ALA A 168 38.57 3.53 -20.95
CA ALA A 168 38.99 4.92 -20.73
C ALA A 168 38.57 6.00 -21.76
N ASN A 169 37.90 5.66 -22.87
CA ASN A 169 37.57 6.55 -23.98
C ASN A 169 36.06 6.87 -24.13
N ARG A 170 35.24 6.61 -23.10
CA ARG A 170 33.82 7.00 -23.06
C ARG A 170 33.60 8.12 -22.03
N PRO A 171 33.63 9.40 -22.43
CA PRO A 171 33.47 10.53 -21.50
C PRO A 171 32.07 10.60 -20.86
N GLU A 172 31.08 9.83 -21.33
CA GLU A 172 29.76 9.74 -20.70
C GLU A 172 29.72 8.94 -19.37
N PHE A 173 30.73 8.11 -19.06
CA PHE A 173 30.76 7.26 -17.85
C PHE A 173 31.44 7.93 -16.64
N LYS A 174 31.26 9.24 -16.47
CA LYS A 174 32.21 10.02 -15.65
C LYS A 174 32.10 9.91 -14.14
N LYS A 175 31.08 9.27 -13.56
CA LYS A 175 30.97 8.88 -12.14
C LYS A 175 29.61 8.18 -12.01
N ALA A 176 29.57 6.93 -11.59
CA ALA A 176 28.33 6.25 -11.22
C ALA A 176 28.58 5.33 -10.02
N VAL A 177 27.57 5.18 -9.19
CA VAL A 177 27.61 4.36 -7.99
C VAL A 177 26.38 3.47 -7.95
N TRP A 178 26.60 2.27 -7.44
CA TRP A 178 25.61 1.22 -7.39
C TRP A 178 25.59 0.59 -6.01
N SER A 179 24.47 0.76 -5.34
CA SER A 179 24.22 0.29 -3.98
C SER A 179 23.30 -0.93 -4.04
N ILE A 180 23.57 -1.96 -3.26
CA ILE A 180 22.74 -3.16 -3.20
C ILE A 180 22.33 -3.48 -1.77
N ALA A 181 21.13 -4.04 -1.64
CA ALA A 181 20.63 -4.65 -0.42
C ALA A 181 20.38 -6.14 -0.69
N LEU A 182 21.18 -6.99 -0.04
CA LEU A 182 21.09 -8.45 -0.14
C LEU A 182 20.39 -9.02 1.09
N PRO A 183 19.33 -9.81 0.93
CA PRO A 183 18.62 -10.38 2.05
C PRO A 183 19.47 -11.40 2.81
N LYS A 184 19.28 -11.44 4.13
CA LYS A 184 19.86 -12.44 5.05
C LYS A 184 18.90 -13.59 5.33
N LYS A 185 17.62 -13.44 4.98
CA LYS A 185 16.53 -14.39 5.23
C LYS A 185 15.94 -14.88 3.89
N PRO A 186 15.42 -16.12 3.84
CA PRO A 186 14.76 -16.63 2.63
C PRO A 186 13.50 -15.82 2.29
N ASN A 187 13.03 -15.97 1.04
CA ASN A 187 11.80 -15.35 0.51
C ASN A 187 11.80 -13.82 0.43
N LEU A 188 12.91 -13.16 0.75
CA LEU A 188 13.10 -11.73 0.57
C LEU A 188 13.74 -11.44 -0.79
N LYS A 189 13.30 -10.37 -1.46
CA LYS A 189 13.95 -9.86 -2.69
C LYS A 189 15.21 -9.06 -2.36
N SER A 190 16.10 -8.99 -3.35
CA SER A 190 17.22 -8.04 -3.36
C SER A 190 16.79 -6.71 -3.97
N TYR A 191 17.50 -5.66 -3.59
CA TYR A 191 17.29 -4.31 -4.12
C TYR A 191 18.60 -3.73 -4.62
N ALA A 192 18.53 -2.92 -5.67
CA ALA A 192 19.66 -2.21 -6.25
C ALA A 192 19.28 -0.75 -6.50
N GLY A 193 20.08 0.18 -6.01
CA GLY A 193 20.00 1.61 -6.28
C GLY A 193 21.16 2.02 -7.17
N VAL A 194 20.89 2.80 -8.20
CA VAL A 194 21.93 3.34 -9.09
C VAL A 194 21.84 4.85 -9.02
N VAL A 195 22.98 5.52 -8.85
CA VAL A 195 23.11 6.96 -8.97
C VAL A 195 24.21 7.25 -9.98
N TRP A 196 23.95 8.14 -10.93
CA TRP A 196 24.91 8.48 -11.97
C TRP A 196 24.80 9.95 -12.35
N VAL A 197 25.87 10.46 -12.95
CA VAL A 197 25.88 11.79 -13.55
C VAL A 197 25.32 11.71 -14.96
N THR A 198 24.42 12.61 -15.30
CA THR A 198 23.84 12.77 -16.63
C THR A 198 23.72 14.25 -16.98
N ASN A 199 23.62 14.58 -18.26
CA ASN A 199 23.44 15.96 -18.69
C ASN A 199 22.03 16.17 -19.21
N ILE A 200 21.44 17.32 -18.91
CA ILE A 200 20.19 17.74 -19.52
C ILE A 200 20.49 18.12 -20.98
N THR A 201 19.94 17.38 -21.94
CA THR A 201 20.23 17.54 -23.39
C THR A 201 19.99 18.95 -23.93
N LYS A 202 19.08 19.71 -23.31
CA LYS A 202 18.75 21.09 -23.71
C LYS A 202 19.73 22.15 -23.20
N THR A 203 20.33 21.95 -22.02
CA THR A 203 21.17 22.96 -21.35
C THR A 203 22.63 22.54 -21.23
N ASN A 204 22.94 21.27 -21.50
CA ASN A 204 24.24 20.65 -21.26
C ASN A 204 24.73 20.76 -19.80
N GLU A 205 23.80 21.02 -18.87
CA GLU A 205 24.09 21.11 -17.45
C GLU A 205 24.16 19.70 -16.84
N GLY A 206 25.25 19.42 -16.13
CA GLY A 206 25.46 18.16 -15.44
C GLY A 206 24.61 18.08 -14.17
N THR A 207 23.86 16.99 -14.04
CA THR A 207 23.02 16.68 -12.89
C THR A 207 23.20 15.22 -12.48
N THR A 208 22.67 14.84 -11.32
CA THR A 208 22.62 13.44 -10.89
C THR A 208 21.23 12.88 -11.08
N ALA A 209 21.13 11.64 -11.56
CA ALA A 209 19.89 10.90 -11.66
C ALA A 209 19.99 9.59 -10.88
N THR A 210 18.84 9.02 -10.54
CA THR A 210 18.78 7.78 -9.76
C THR A 210 17.62 6.86 -10.14
N ILE A 211 17.83 5.56 -9.98
CA ILE A 211 16.79 4.53 -10.04
C ILE A 211 16.87 3.60 -8.83
N LEU A 212 15.74 2.98 -8.52
CA LEU A 212 15.62 1.88 -7.58
C LEU A 212 15.06 0.67 -8.32
N CYS A 213 15.72 -0.47 -8.16
CA CYS A 213 15.38 -1.73 -8.79
C CYS A 213 15.11 -2.80 -7.73
N GLU A 214 14.15 -3.67 -8.01
CA GLU A 214 13.86 -4.85 -7.18
C GLU A 214 14.06 -6.14 -7.97
N SER A 215 14.55 -7.20 -7.33
CA SER A 215 14.70 -8.49 -7.99
C SER A 215 13.33 -9.10 -8.32
N ASN A 216 13.24 -9.74 -9.48
CA ASN A 216 12.00 -10.38 -9.94
C ASN A 216 11.62 -11.57 -9.05
N GLN A 217 12.62 -12.22 -8.44
CA GLN A 217 12.47 -13.35 -7.52
C GLN A 217 13.30 -13.11 -6.25
N PRO A 218 12.94 -13.74 -5.12
CA PRO A 218 13.79 -13.78 -3.94
C PRO A 218 15.20 -14.29 -4.27
N THR A 219 16.22 -13.54 -3.88
CA THR A 219 17.62 -13.89 -4.15
C THR A 219 18.54 -13.15 -3.21
N ALA A 220 19.61 -13.81 -2.77
CA ALA A 220 20.72 -13.20 -2.02
C ALA A 220 21.99 -13.04 -2.88
N GLN A 221 21.89 -13.30 -4.19
CA GLN A 221 23.01 -13.16 -5.10
C GLN A 221 23.26 -11.69 -5.43
N ILE A 222 24.55 -11.33 -5.51
CA ILE A 222 24.95 -10.02 -6.02
C ILE A 222 24.45 -9.92 -7.48
N PRO A 223 23.69 -8.87 -7.83
CA PRO A 223 23.22 -8.69 -9.20
C PRO A 223 24.41 -8.47 -10.16
N PRO A 224 24.26 -8.65 -11.47
CA PRO A 224 25.21 -8.06 -12.40
C PRO A 224 25.18 -6.53 -12.29
N ALA A 225 26.27 -5.86 -12.68
CA ALA A 225 26.30 -4.41 -12.73
C ALA A 225 25.17 -3.87 -13.65
N PRO A 226 24.57 -2.71 -13.33
CA PRO A 226 23.57 -2.08 -14.19
C PRO A 226 24.18 -1.64 -15.51
N THR A 227 23.34 -1.56 -16.55
CA THR A 227 23.73 -1.07 -17.87
C THR A 227 23.22 0.35 -18.08
N PHE A 228 23.81 1.07 -19.04
CA PHE A 228 23.44 2.44 -19.35
C PHE A 228 23.17 2.57 -20.85
N GLN A 229 22.27 3.48 -21.19
CA GLN A 229 21.92 3.80 -22.57
C GLN A 229 21.72 5.31 -22.72
N VAL A 230 21.86 5.80 -23.96
CA VAL A 230 21.54 7.19 -24.28
C VAL A 230 20.03 7.29 -24.45
N GLY A 231 19.38 8.11 -23.61
CA GLY A 231 17.97 8.46 -23.69
C GLY A 231 17.76 9.89 -24.18
N GLU A 232 16.50 10.31 -24.25
CA GLU A 232 16.11 11.64 -24.77
C GLU A 232 16.62 12.79 -23.89
N ASN A 233 16.77 12.53 -22.59
CA ASN A 233 17.21 13.51 -21.58
C ASN A 233 18.61 13.23 -21.04
N GLY A 234 19.44 12.55 -21.83
CA GLY A 234 20.82 12.23 -21.48
C GLY A 234 21.03 10.75 -21.19
N LEU A 235 22.04 10.41 -20.40
CA LEU A 235 22.33 9.04 -20.02
C LEU A 235 21.26 8.51 -19.06
N GLU A 236 20.75 7.32 -19.33
CA GLU A 236 19.77 6.61 -18.51
C GLU A 236 20.32 5.27 -18.04
N ALA A 237 20.06 4.91 -16.79
CA ALA A 237 20.42 3.62 -16.23
C ALA A 237 19.28 2.60 -16.41
N ASN A 238 19.65 1.36 -16.70
CA ASN A 238 18.77 0.21 -16.71
C ASN A 238 18.99 -0.65 -15.47
N CYS A 239 17.92 -1.27 -14.96
CA CYS A 239 18.03 -2.23 -13.88
C CYS A 239 18.89 -3.44 -14.29
N PRO A 240 19.63 -4.05 -13.34
CA PRO A 240 20.34 -5.31 -13.58
C PRO A 240 19.44 -6.39 -14.16
N LYS A 241 20.01 -7.32 -14.94
CA LYS A 241 19.27 -8.48 -15.44
C LYS A 241 18.63 -9.25 -14.27
N GLY A 242 17.33 -9.53 -14.37
CA GLY A 242 16.56 -10.18 -13.31
C GLY A 242 15.98 -9.21 -12.28
N PHE A 243 16.09 -7.90 -12.50
CA PHE A 243 15.49 -6.85 -11.69
C PHE A 243 14.53 -6.00 -12.52
N SER A 244 13.52 -5.44 -11.86
CA SER A 244 12.55 -4.52 -12.43
C SER A 244 12.64 -3.16 -11.77
N LEU A 245 12.37 -2.10 -12.52
CA LEU A 245 12.32 -0.73 -12.01
C LEU A 245 11.19 -0.60 -10.99
N LEU A 246 11.50 -0.06 -9.81
CA LEU A 246 10.55 0.21 -8.77
C LEU A 246 10.11 1.68 -8.84
N GLN A 247 8.87 1.90 -9.24
CA GLN A 247 8.28 3.24 -9.13
C GLN A 247 8.00 3.51 -7.65
N LEU A 248 8.69 4.51 -7.11
CA LEU A 248 8.36 5.10 -5.81
C LEU A 248 7.05 5.87 -6.02
N ARG A 249 5.93 5.27 -5.62
CA ARG A 249 4.63 5.97 -5.52
C ARG A 249 4.59 6.84 -4.29
#